data_AF-A0A179F1M5-F1
#
_entry.id   AF-A0A179F1M5-F1
#
_cell.length_a   1.000
_cell.length_b   1.000
_cell.length_c   1.000
_cell.angle_alpha   90.00
_cell.angle_beta   90.00
_cell.angle_gamma   90.00
#
_symmetry.space_group_name_H-M   'P 1'
#
loop_
_entity.id
_entity.type
_entity.pdbx_description
1 polymer ?
#
loop_
_entity_poly.entity_id
_entity_poly.type
_entity_poly.pdbx_seq_one_letter_code
_entity_poly.pdbx_strand_id
1 'polypeptide(L)'
;MRLSSFLPAVFAALAAATAVPRAQSGFKSETAARAISANTTTSLAAVAGPPLTFNYSTPDPDSKNWIGIWNDYYGGPDNQTSVANSLAWNWADKAQGSVQVDVSKLQAGRYKAYFLAKGGYKWLADPIEVFVPGTGPLEFLIKNLTTQHARVDDAFVAVVSGLLANPKDQNTTYAVINRHCADWVSISKNGTITGTPTARGLTKFTVAATGSDGSVAHLPVTVPVVNAKDALVEKLKVLTFNIWQGGKNVNDYHRKQLNFLTGIDADVVGMQESFFRDGLRLAKALGWYVWQSNDASIISRYPIVEVYPQVAAGGAVRIAVDGENSQIIMYNAHLGYDPYGPYDFCFSHYDKAKVLEREAESGRTPQIIEIMGRMKPQIANYKDVPVILTGDFNAPSHLDWTNGTAKQHCGVGDFGWPSSVHPIEGGLIDSFREMHPDPVKTPGITWSPIYLKNNDRDEPMDRIDFIYHKGMKTLSSEVVLVGNPTPEPNHKNNEWTSDHAAVLSTFKIPNKRQQSIQA
;
A
#
# COMPACT_ATOMS: atom_id res chain seq x y z
N MET A 1 -48.40 9.62 5.53
CA MET A 1 -49.24 9.02 4.47
C MET A 1 -48.71 7.60 4.27
N ARG A 2 -49.32 6.53 4.81
CA ARG A 2 -50.51 5.81 4.27
C ARG A 2 -50.29 5.52 2.76
N LEU A 3 -50.25 4.29 2.24
CA LEU A 3 -50.96 3.03 2.52
C LEU A 3 -50.33 1.97 1.56
N SER A 4 -49.89 0.78 2.03
CA SER A 4 -50.59 -0.55 1.94
C SER A 4 -50.55 -1.22 0.54
N SER A 5 -50.46 -2.53 0.29
CA SER A 5 -50.34 -3.77 1.09
C SER A 5 -50.64 -5.01 0.19
N PHE A 6 -50.17 -6.21 0.60
CA PHE A 6 -50.76 -7.57 0.39
C PHE A 6 -50.73 -8.25 -1.01
N LEU A 7 -50.64 -9.58 -1.21
CA LEU A 7 -50.38 -10.84 -0.47
C LEU A 7 -50.12 -11.96 -1.56
N PRO A 8 -49.69 -13.19 -1.20
CA PRO A 8 -49.19 -14.27 -2.07
C PRO A 8 -50.08 -15.55 -2.13
N ALA A 9 -49.47 -16.66 -2.62
CA ALA A 9 -49.87 -18.08 -2.60
C ALA A 9 -50.57 -18.59 -3.90
N VAL A 10 -50.46 -19.84 -4.40
CA VAL A 10 -50.40 -21.19 -3.79
C VAL A 10 -49.80 -22.24 -4.77
N PHE A 11 -49.25 -23.33 -4.21
CA PHE A 11 -48.93 -24.68 -4.70
C PHE A 11 -49.71 -25.30 -5.88
N ALA A 12 -49.05 -26.21 -6.63
CA ALA A 12 -49.50 -27.60 -6.80
C ALA A 12 -48.42 -28.49 -7.47
N ALA A 13 -48.17 -29.65 -6.85
CA ALA A 13 -47.39 -30.77 -7.37
C ALA A 13 -48.32 -31.77 -8.08
N LEU A 14 -47.80 -32.54 -9.04
CA LEU A 14 -48.34 -33.87 -9.35
C LEU A 14 -47.22 -34.79 -9.89
N ALA A 15 -47.24 -36.03 -9.42
CA ALA A 15 -46.25 -37.08 -9.64
C ALA A 15 -46.81 -38.22 -10.51
N ALA A 16 -45.92 -39.16 -10.83
CA ALA A 16 -46.15 -40.55 -11.27
C ALA A 16 -46.49 -40.74 -12.77
N ALA A 17 -46.10 -41.80 -13.48
CA ALA A 17 -45.48 -43.08 -13.12
C ALA A 17 -44.78 -43.74 -14.34
N THR A 18 -43.76 -44.52 -14.01
CA THR A 18 -43.17 -45.74 -14.61
C THR A 18 -43.81 -46.42 -15.83
N ALA A 19 -42.96 -46.86 -16.78
CA ALA A 19 -43.02 -48.21 -17.38
C ALA A 19 -41.69 -48.60 -18.07
N VAL A 20 -41.21 -49.81 -17.76
CA VAL A 20 -40.12 -50.54 -18.46
C VAL A 20 -40.76 -51.67 -19.27
N PRO A 21 -40.24 -52.01 -20.47
CA PRO A 21 -39.96 -53.43 -20.71
C PRO A 21 -38.65 -53.73 -21.47
N ARG A 22 -37.92 -54.68 -20.89
CA ARG A 22 -37.24 -55.88 -21.42
C ARG A 22 -36.51 -55.89 -22.79
N ALA A 23 -35.31 -56.47 -22.71
CA ALA A 23 -34.27 -56.66 -23.71
C ALA A 23 -34.60 -57.57 -24.91
N GLN A 24 -33.92 -57.29 -26.04
CA GLN A 24 -33.43 -58.30 -26.98
C GLN A 24 -32.02 -57.94 -27.47
N SER A 25 -31.22 -59.00 -27.65
CA SER A 25 -29.82 -59.06 -28.02
C SER A 25 -29.54 -58.71 -29.49
N GLY A 26 -28.41 -58.06 -29.74
CA GLY A 26 -27.81 -57.95 -31.07
C GLY A 26 -26.37 -57.44 -30.99
N PHE A 27 -25.39 -58.35 -31.12
CA PHE A 27 -23.99 -58.01 -31.33
C PHE A 27 -23.84 -57.38 -32.73
N LYS A 28 -23.44 -56.11 -32.81
CA LYS A 28 -22.68 -55.56 -33.94
C LYS A 28 -21.69 -54.51 -33.45
N SER A 29 -20.43 -54.75 -33.80
CA SER A 29 -19.29 -53.85 -33.70
C SER A 29 -19.50 -52.64 -34.59
N GLU A 30 -19.47 -51.44 -34.02
CA GLU A 30 -19.20 -50.21 -34.77
C GLU A 30 -18.49 -49.19 -33.86
N THR A 31 -17.39 -48.69 -34.38
CA THR A 31 -16.45 -47.72 -33.81
C THR A 31 -17.15 -46.51 -33.21
N ALA A 32 -17.11 -46.39 -31.88
CA ALA A 32 -17.54 -45.18 -31.18
C ALA A 32 -16.50 -44.07 -31.36
N ALA A 33 -16.69 -43.25 -32.39
CA ALA A 33 -16.27 -41.85 -32.31
C ALA A 33 -17.03 -41.22 -31.14
N ARG A 34 -16.33 -40.93 -30.03
CA ARG A 34 -16.89 -40.11 -28.95
C ARG A 34 -17.19 -38.73 -29.52
N ALA A 35 -18.45 -38.47 -29.81
CA ALA A 35 -18.97 -37.12 -29.95
C ALA A 35 -18.65 -36.37 -28.65
N ILE A 36 -17.79 -35.36 -28.75
CA ILE A 36 -17.56 -34.39 -27.69
C ILE A 36 -18.88 -33.66 -27.50
N SER A 37 -19.55 -33.90 -26.37
CA SER A 37 -20.74 -33.14 -25.99
C SER A 37 -20.37 -31.66 -25.98
N ALA A 38 -21.12 -30.83 -26.71
CA ALA A 38 -21.02 -29.39 -26.58
C ALA A 38 -21.26 -29.02 -25.11
N ASN A 39 -20.19 -28.60 -24.42
CA ASN A 39 -20.27 -28.19 -23.03
C ASN A 39 -21.20 -26.98 -22.95
N THR A 40 -22.38 -27.15 -22.35
CA THR A 40 -23.35 -26.06 -22.11
C THR A 40 -22.97 -25.20 -20.90
N THR A 41 -21.86 -25.55 -20.23
CA THR A 41 -21.36 -24.89 -19.02
C THR A 41 -20.00 -24.27 -19.30
N THR A 42 -19.80 -23.06 -18.80
CA THR A 42 -18.50 -22.40 -18.85
C THR A 42 -17.55 -22.99 -17.82
N SER A 43 -16.25 -23.03 -18.14
CA SER A 43 -15.22 -23.46 -17.19
C SER A 43 -13.88 -22.81 -17.48
N LEU A 44 -13.10 -22.65 -16.41
CA LEU A 44 -11.71 -22.23 -16.46
C LEU A 44 -10.92 -23.07 -15.45
N ALA A 45 -9.85 -23.71 -15.91
CA ALA A 45 -8.96 -24.48 -15.05
C ALA A 45 -7.50 -24.25 -15.45
N ALA A 46 -6.64 -23.95 -14.47
CA ALA A 46 -5.20 -23.86 -14.69
C ALA A 46 -4.57 -25.25 -14.66
N VAL A 47 -3.64 -25.51 -15.58
CA VAL A 47 -2.74 -26.65 -15.58
C VAL A 47 -1.47 -26.22 -14.85
N ALA A 48 -1.04 -27.00 -13.87
CA ALA A 48 0.12 -26.66 -13.05
C ALA A 48 1.42 -26.62 -13.88
N GLY A 49 2.24 -25.59 -13.66
CA GLY A 49 3.55 -25.40 -14.28
C GLY A 49 3.62 -24.15 -15.18
N PRO A 50 4.81 -23.52 -15.34
CA PRO A 50 5.01 -22.43 -16.27
C PRO A 50 5.24 -22.94 -17.72
N PRO A 51 4.75 -22.21 -18.76
CA PRO A 51 3.86 -21.05 -18.69
C PRO A 51 2.47 -21.44 -18.14
N LEU A 52 1.79 -20.50 -17.47
CA LEU A 52 0.44 -20.76 -16.96
C LEU A 52 -0.48 -21.09 -18.12
N THR A 53 -0.90 -22.36 -18.14
CA THR A 53 -1.75 -22.92 -19.19
C THR A 53 -3.15 -23.06 -18.65
N PHE A 54 -4.15 -22.59 -19.39
CA PHE A 54 -5.55 -22.59 -18.99
C PHE A 54 -6.38 -23.41 -19.96
N ASN A 55 -7.04 -24.44 -19.46
CA ASN A 55 -8.10 -25.13 -20.19
C ASN A 55 -9.42 -24.39 -19.92
N TYR A 56 -10.15 -24.10 -20.99
CA TYR A 56 -11.39 -23.34 -20.90
C TYR A 56 -12.48 -23.93 -21.80
N SER A 57 -13.73 -23.68 -21.44
CA SER A 57 -14.89 -23.89 -22.31
C SER A 57 -15.96 -22.83 -22.08
N THR A 58 -16.70 -22.49 -23.13
CA THR A 58 -17.82 -21.53 -23.10
C THR A 58 -18.84 -21.84 -24.20
N PRO A 59 -20.15 -21.72 -23.93
CA PRO A 59 -21.17 -21.79 -24.97
C PRO A 59 -21.20 -20.54 -25.87
N ASP A 60 -20.52 -19.46 -25.46
CA ASP A 60 -20.50 -18.15 -26.13
C ASP A 60 -19.09 -17.84 -26.69
N PRO A 61 -18.60 -18.56 -27.72
CA PRO A 61 -17.32 -18.25 -28.35
C PRO A 61 -17.38 -16.88 -29.04
N ASP A 62 -16.30 -16.12 -28.91
CA ASP A 62 -16.15 -14.80 -29.51
C ASP A 62 -14.65 -14.54 -29.73
N SER A 63 -14.29 -13.93 -30.86
CA SER A 63 -12.88 -13.65 -31.19
C SER A 63 -12.18 -12.71 -30.20
N LYS A 64 -12.94 -12.06 -29.33
CA LYS A 64 -12.43 -11.18 -28.27
C LYS A 64 -12.61 -11.77 -26.87
N ASN A 65 -12.99 -13.04 -26.72
CA ASN A 65 -12.90 -13.70 -25.41
C ASN A 65 -11.42 -13.85 -25.02
N TRP A 66 -11.10 -13.63 -23.75
CA TRP A 66 -9.71 -13.54 -23.30
C TRP A 66 -9.53 -14.02 -21.87
N ILE A 67 -8.32 -14.47 -21.54
CA ILE A 67 -7.93 -14.83 -20.18
C ILE A 67 -6.90 -13.81 -19.71
N GLY A 68 -7.15 -13.17 -18.58
CA GLY A 68 -6.26 -12.18 -17.98
C GLY A 68 -5.85 -12.52 -16.56
N ILE A 69 -4.68 -12.03 -16.14
CA ILE A 69 -4.09 -12.23 -14.82
C ILE A 69 -3.99 -10.91 -14.07
N TRP A 70 -4.42 -10.90 -12.80
CA TRP A 70 -4.32 -9.77 -11.88
C TRP A 70 -3.72 -10.18 -10.54
N ASN A 71 -3.27 -9.21 -9.77
CA ASN A 71 -2.84 -9.39 -8.39
C ASN A 71 -3.98 -9.93 -7.51
N ASP A 72 -3.64 -10.68 -6.47
CA ASP A 72 -4.61 -11.20 -5.50
C ASP A 72 -5.05 -10.14 -4.45
N TYR A 73 -4.31 -9.04 -4.31
CA TYR A 73 -4.41 -8.14 -3.15
C TYR A 73 -5.22 -6.85 -3.37
N TYR A 74 -5.44 -6.44 -4.62
CA TYR A 74 -6.46 -5.42 -4.96
C TYR A 74 -7.54 -5.96 -5.88
N GLY A 75 -7.47 -7.26 -6.16
CA GLY A 75 -8.39 -7.94 -7.03
C GLY A 75 -8.14 -7.71 -8.51
N GLY A 76 -9.04 -8.29 -9.30
CA GLY A 76 -9.14 -8.04 -10.73
C GLY A 76 -10.55 -7.54 -11.03
N PRO A 77 -11.16 -8.00 -12.13
CA PRO A 77 -12.56 -7.73 -12.44
C PRO A 77 -13.55 -8.42 -11.47
N ASP A 78 -13.35 -8.32 -10.16
CA ASP A 78 -14.07 -9.06 -9.12
C ASP A 78 -15.59 -8.78 -9.11
N ASN A 79 -15.96 -7.55 -9.49
CA ASN A 79 -17.34 -7.13 -9.66
C ASN A 79 -17.76 -7.07 -11.14
N GLN A 80 -17.03 -7.78 -12.00
CA GLN A 80 -17.18 -7.77 -13.45
C GLN A 80 -17.11 -6.37 -14.09
N THR A 81 -16.23 -5.54 -13.54
CA THR A 81 -15.93 -4.17 -13.96
C THR A 81 -14.42 -3.98 -14.06
N SER A 82 -13.97 -2.99 -14.83
CA SER A 82 -12.55 -2.63 -14.87
C SER A 82 -12.08 -2.11 -13.49
N VAL A 83 -10.91 -2.55 -13.06
CA VAL A 83 -10.26 -2.10 -11.81
C VAL A 83 -8.82 -1.63 -12.09
N ALA A 84 -8.09 -2.39 -12.89
CA ALA A 84 -6.77 -2.07 -13.41
C ALA A 84 -6.52 -2.87 -14.70
N ASN A 85 -5.50 -2.51 -15.47
CA ASN A 85 -5.04 -3.32 -16.58
C ASN A 85 -4.57 -4.70 -16.09
N SER A 86 -4.79 -5.74 -16.89
CA SER A 86 -4.24 -7.08 -16.62
C SER A 86 -2.71 -7.04 -16.65
N LEU A 87 -2.07 -7.80 -15.77
CA LEU A 87 -0.62 -7.94 -15.72
C LEU A 87 -0.07 -8.77 -16.89
N ALA A 88 -0.85 -9.77 -17.31
CA ALA A 88 -0.59 -10.63 -18.46
C ALA A 88 -1.94 -11.16 -18.97
N TRP A 89 -2.02 -11.48 -20.26
CA TRP A 89 -3.26 -11.98 -20.86
C TRP A 89 -2.99 -12.70 -22.19
N ASN A 90 -3.97 -13.46 -22.66
CA ASN A 90 -4.00 -13.99 -24.02
C ASN A 90 -5.45 -14.24 -24.49
N TRP A 91 -5.68 -14.30 -25.80
CA TRP A 91 -7.00 -14.56 -26.40
C TRP A 91 -7.43 -16.03 -26.19
N ALA A 92 -8.73 -16.23 -26.03
CA ALA A 92 -9.41 -17.50 -25.79
C ALA A 92 -10.70 -17.56 -26.63
N ASP A 93 -10.53 -17.59 -27.95
CA ASP A 93 -11.54 -17.30 -28.98
C ASP A 93 -12.51 -18.45 -29.29
N LYS A 94 -12.18 -19.68 -28.89
CA LYS A 94 -12.93 -20.89 -29.26
C LYS A 94 -14.00 -21.24 -28.23
N ALA A 95 -14.90 -22.15 -28.59
CA ALA A 95 -15.87 -22.70 -27.64
C ALA A 95 -15.20 -23.56 -26.56
N GLN A 96 -14.04 -24.14 -26.87
CA GLN A 96 -13.20 -24.87 -25.93
C GLN A 96 -11.74 -24.85 -26.42
N GLY A 97 -10.78 -24.85 -25.50
CA GLY A 97 -9.38 -24.86 -25.86
C GLY A 97 -8.42 -24.83 -24.67
N SER A 98 -7.14 -24.68 -25.01
CA SER A 98 -6.05 -24.47 -24.06
C SER A 98 -5.27 -23.24 -24.47
N VAL A 99 -5.00 -22.33 -23.53
CA VAL A 99 -4.32 -21.05 -23.78
C VAL A 99 -3.19 -20.87 -22.77
N GLN A 100 -2.02 -20.46 -23.27
CA GLN A 100 -0.89 -20.09 -22.43
C GLN A 100 -0.85 -18.59 -22.23
N VAL A 101 -0.67 -18.16 -20.99
CA VAL A 101 -0.44 -16.75 -20.64
C VAL A 101 1.02 -16.61 -20.19
N ASP A 102 1.76 -15.72 -20.86
CA ASP A 102 3.16 -15.44 -20.52
C ASP A 102 3.24 -14.67 -19.20
N VAL A 103 3.79 -15.34 -18.18
CA VAL A 103 4.00 -14.80 -16.83
C VAL A 103 5.48 -14.58 -16.50
N SER A 104 6.37 -14.63 -17.49
CA SER A 104 7.82 -14.49 -17.29
C SER A 104 8.24 -13.18 -16.63
N LYS A 105 7.41 -12.13 -16.75
CA LYS A 105 7.63 -10.80 -16.15
C LYS A 105 6.97 -10.64 -14.79
N LEU A 106 6.19 -11.62 -14.32
CA LEU A 106 5.52 -11.55 -13.03
C LEU A 106 6.47 -12.02 -11.93
N GLN A 107 6.30 -11.46 -10.74
CA GLN A 107 6.99 -11.95 -9.55
C GLN A 107 6.41 -13.30 -9.13
N ALA A 108 7.20 -14.07 -8.40
CA ALA A 108 6.72 -15.30 -7.79
C ALA A 108 5.61 -14.98 -6.78
N GLY A 109 4.53 -15.76 -6.77
CA GLY A 109 3.44 -15.57 -5.81
C GLY A 109 2.06 -15.92 -6.35
N ARG A 110 1.05 -15.50 -5.59
CA ARG A 110 -0.37 -15.75 -5.87
C ARG A 110 -0.96 -14.64 -6.72
N TYR A 111 -1.82 -15.04 -7.65
CA TYR A 111 -2.53 -14.19 -8.59
C TYR A 111 -3.95 -14.71 -8.79
N LYS A 112 -4.79 -13.92 -9.48
CA LYS A 112 -6.12 -14.35 -9.93
C LYS A 112 -6.19 -14.33 -11.45
N ALA A 113 -6.79 -15.36 -12.03
CA ALA A 113 -7.07 -15.46 -13.46
C ALA A 113 -8.58 -15.36 -13.72
N TYR A 114 -8.94 -14.67 -14.79
CA TYR A 114 -10.32 -14.40 -15.18
C TYR A 114 -10.51 -14.78 -16.64
N PHE A 115 -11.56 -15.54 -16.94
CA PHE A 115 -11.99 -15.77 -18.31
C PHE A 115 -13.11 -14.78 -18.65
N LEU A 116 -12.85 -13.90 -19.61
CA LEU A 116 -13.59 -12.66 -19.82
C LEU A 116 -14.15 -12.57 -21.24
N ALA A 117 -15.36 -12.02 -21.34
CA ALA A 117 -16.12 -11.96 -22.58
C ALA A 117 -15.78 -10.73 -23.43
N LYS A 118 -15.63 -10.94 -24.74
CA LYS A 118 -15.76 -9.90 -25.79
C LYS A 118 -14.89 -8.64 -25.61
N GLY A 119 -13.68 -8.79 -25.07
CA GLY A 119 -12.73 -7.71 -24.78
C GLY A 119 -13.15 -6.82 -23.61
N GLY A 120 -14.23 -7.18 -22.91
CA GLY A 120 -14.71 -6.52 -21.70
C GLY A 120 -14.30 -7.28 -20.44
N TYR A 121 -14.98 -6.97 -19.35
CA TYR A 121 -14.69 -7.45 -17.99
C TYR A 121 -15.78 -8.36 -17.42
N LYS A 122 -16.74 -8.77 -18.24
CA LYS A 122 -17.78 -9.73 -17.87
C LYS A 122 -17.20 -11.14 -17.86
N TRP A 123 -17.48 -11.87 -16.80
CA TRP A 123 -16.97 -13.23 -16.65
C TRP A 123 -17.70 -14.18 -17.57
N LEU A 124 -16.95 -15.10 -18.13
CA LEU A 124 -17.47 -16.31 -18.73
C LEU A 124 -17.49 -17.43 -17.68
N ALA A 125 -16.50 -17.51 -16.80
CA ALA A 125 -16.44 -18.47 -15.70
C ALA A 125 -15.99 -17.81 -14.39
N ASP A 126 -16.24 -18.47 -13.27
CA ASP A 126 -15.76 -18.00 -11.98
C ASP A 126 -14.22 -17.83 -11.99
N PRO A 127 -13.69 -16.74 -11.39
CA PRO A 127 -12.26 -16.51 -11.32
C PRO A 127 -11.57 -17.59 -10.50
N ILE A 128 -10.34 -17.94 -10.89
CA ILE A 128 -9.53 -18.93 -10.17
C ILE A 128 -8.26 -18.29 -9.62
N GLU A 129 -7.79 -18.80 -8.48
CA GLU A 129 -6.45 -18.49 -7.99
C GLU A 129 -5.41 -19.25 -8.83
N VAL A 130 -4.32 -18.57 -9.14
CA VAL A 130 -3.16 -19.15 -9.83
C VAL A 130 -1.88 -18.75 -9.12
N PHE A 131 -0.81 -19.51 -9.39
CA PHE A 131 0.46 -19.34 -8.71
C PHE A 131 1.61 -19.29 -9.71
N VAL A 132 2.46 -18.28 -9.60
CA VAL A 132 3.70 -18.16 -10.36
C VAL A 132 4.86 -18.66 -9.48
N PRO A 133 5.55 -19.75 -9.86
CA PRO A 133 6.61 -20.33 -9.04
C PRO A 133 7.90 -19.50 -9.04
N GLY A 134 8.57 -19.46 -7.89
CA GLY A 134 9.87 -18.82 -7.72
C GLY A 134 11.03 -19.66 -8.24
N THR A 135 11.91 -19.04 -9.02
CA THR A 135 13.12 -19.68 -9.54
C THR A 135 14.34 -19.53 -8.62
N GLY A 136 14.34 -18.53 -7.74
CA GLY A 136 15.42 -18.28 -6.76
C GLY A 136 15.33 -19.10 -5.47
N PRO A 137 16.25 -18.87 -4.52
CA PRO A 137 16.19 -19.48 -3.19
C PRO A 137 14.96 -18.99 -2.43
N LEU A 138 14.37 -19.89 -1.63
CA LEU A 138 13.33 -19.54 -0.67
C LEU A 138 13.98 -18.70 0.44
N GLU A 139 13.56 -17.43 0.57
CA GLU A 139 14.13 -16.51 1.55
C GLU A 139 13.11 -15.46 1.97
N PHE A 140 13.26 -14.89 3.16
CA PHE A 140 12.52 -13.70 3.53
C PHE A 140 13.20 -12.45 2.95
N LEU A 141 12.40 -11.50 2.45
CA LEU A 141 12.85 -10.25 1.84
C LEU A 141 13.52 -9.29 2.85
N ILE A 142 13.32 -9.53 4.14
CA ILE A 142 13.88 -8.76 5.24
C ILE A 142 14.63 -9.67 6.22
N LYS A 143 15.62 -9.10 6.93
CA LYS A 143 16.49 -9.85 7.85
C LYS A 143 15.86 -10.14 9.20
N ASN A 144 14.99 -9.26 9.68
CA ASN A 144 14.27 -9.38 10.95
C ASN A 144 13.01 -8.53 10.90
N LEU A 145 12.04 -8.83 11.76
CA LEU A 145 10.79 -8.08 11.88
C LEU A 145 10.52 -7.71 13.34
N THR A 146 10.32 -6.43 13.60
CA THR A 146 9.59 -5.97 14.79
C THR A 146 8.15 -5.71 14.36
N THR A 147 7.18 -6.38 15.00
CA THR A 147 5.76 -6.20 14.68
C THR A 147 5.20 -4.94 15.34
N GLN A 148 3.92 -4.63 15.08
CA GLN A 148 3.18 -3.73 15.95
C GLN A 148 3.16 -4.25 17.38
N HIS A 149 2.91 -3.35 18.33
CA HIS A 149 2.76 -3.72 19.74
C HIS A 149 1.59 -4.69 19.94
N ALA A 150 1.75 -5.62 20.86
CA ALA A 150 0.68 -6.40 21.46
C ALA A 150 0.40 -5.89 22.87
N ARG A 151 -0.74 -6.29 23.44
CA ARG A 151 -1.09 -5.99 24.82
C ARG A 151 -1.45 -7.30 25.53
N VAL A 152 -1.05 -7.41 26.80
CA VAL A 152 -1.49 -8.53 27.65
C VAL A 152 -3.01 -8.64 27.65
N ASP A 153 -3.51 -9.87 27.48
CA ASP A 153 -4.94 -10.22 27.40
C ASP A 153 -5.68 -9.79 26.10
N ASP A 154 -5.08 -8.97 25.24
CA ASP A 154 -5.64 -8.63 23.93
C ASP A 154 -5.26 -9.69 22.88
N ALA A 155 -6.16 -9.94 21.92
CA ALA A 155 -5.84 -10.74 20.75
C ALA A 155 -4.82 -10.03 19.85
N PHE A 156 -3.80 -10.76 19.41
CA PHE A 156 -2.76 -10.28 18.51
C PHE A 156 -2.83 -11.01 17.16
N VAL A 157 -2.61 -10.27 16.07
CA VAL A 157 -2.56 -10.81 14.70
C VAL A 157 -1.48 -10.08 13.90
N ALA A 158 -0.60 -10.80 13.22
CA ALA A 158 0.35 -10.25 12.25
C ALA A 158 0.52 -11.21 11.07
N VAL A 159 0.85 -10.72 9.88
CA VAL A 159 1.01 -11.56 8.67
C VAL A 159 2.43 -11.41 8.13
N VAL A 160 3.11 -12.53 7.87
CA VAL A 160 4.50 -12.53 7.36
C VAL A 160 4.68 -13.24 6.02
N SER A 161 3.63 -13.87 5.48
CA SER A 161 3.71 -14.59 4.21
C SER A 161 4.01 -13.68 3.01
N GLY A 162 3.60 -12.42 3.08
CA GLY A 162 3.93 -11.41 2.07
C GLY A 162 5.42 -11.01 2.03
N LEU A 163 6.20 -11.39 3.05
CA LEU A 163 7.64 -11.14 3.11
C LEU A 163 8.47 -12.29 2.51
N LEU A 164 7.84 -13.37 2.07
CA LEU A 164 8.54 -14.54 1.55
C LEU A 164 8.77 -14.43 0.05
N ALA A 165 10.03 -14.50 -0.37
CA ALA A 165 10.45 -14.52 -1.76
C ALA A 165 10.56 -15.94 -2.31
N ASN A 166 10.30 -16.07 -3.61
CA ASN A 166 10.47 -17.29 -4.39
C ASN A 166 9.77 -18.56 -3.83
N PRO A 167 8.51 -18.49 -3.33
CA PRO A 167 7.79 -19.71 -2.98
C PRO A 167 7.64 -20.61 -4.22
N LYS A 168 7.85 -21.92 -4.04
CA LYS A 168 7.83 -22.89 -5.14
C LYS A 168 6.43 -23.25 -5.61
N ASP A 169 5.51 -23.28 -4.67
CA ASP A 169 4.10 -23.50 -4.89
C ASP A 169 3.28 -22.91 -3.72
N GLN A 170 1.98 -23.13 -3.77
CA GLN A 170 1.04 -22.74 -2.71
C GLN A 170 1.15 -23.58 -1.42
N ASN A 171 1.96 -24.64 -1.40
CA ASN A 171 2.05 -25.61 -0.30
C ASN A 171 3.15 -25.26 0.71
N THR A 172 3.75 -24.08 0.61
CA THR A 172 4.69 -23.58 1.61
C THR A 172 4.02 -23.59 2.99
N THR A 173 4.69 -24.17 3.98
CA THR A 173 4.21 -24.25 5.37
C THR A 173 5.04 -23.36 6.30
N TYR A 174 4.47 -23.02 7.46
CA TYR A 174 5.10 -22.13 8.44
C TYR A 174 5.11 -22.76 9.83
N ALA A 175 6.18 -22.53 10.58
CA ALA A 175 6.33 -22.96 11.97
C ALA A 175 7.01 -21.87 12.81
N VAL A 176 6.70 -21.85 14.12
CA VAL A 176 7.38 -21.01 15.10
C VAL A 176 8.41 -21.84 15.85
N ILE A 177 9.68 -21.45 15.75
CA ILE A 177 10.83 -22.07 16.41
C ILE A 177 11.59 -21.03 17.26
N ASN A 178 12.60 -21.46 18.03
CA ASN A 178 13.47 -20.58 18.83
C ASN A 178 12.70 -19.60 19.74
N ARG A 179 11.73 -20.12 20.50
CA ARG A 179 10.80 -19.34 21.32
C ARG A 179 11.46 -18.74 22.56
N HIS A 180 11.19 -17.47 22.82
CA HIS A 180 11.52 -16.77 24.06
C HIS A 180 10.34 -15.90 24.48
N CYS A 181 9.70 -16.24 25.61
CA CYS A 181 8.43 -15.63 26.05
C CYS A 181 7.31 -15.71 24.99
N ALA A 182 7.34 -16.74 24.14
CA ALA A 182 6.49 -16.86 22.96
C ALA A 182 5.50 -18.03 23.04
N ASP A 183 5.21 -18.56 24.24
CA ASP A 183 4.30 -19.71 24.39
C ASP A 183 2.87 -19.39 23.95
N TRP A 184 2.50 -18.11 24.01
CA TRP A 184 1.21 -17.61 23.53
C TRP A 184 1.12 -17.50 21.99
N VAL A 185 2.23 -17.65 21.26
CA VAL A 185 2.31 -17.43 19.82
C VAL A 185 1.99 -18.70 19.04
N SER A 186 1.11 -18.59 18.06
CA SER A 186 0.85 -19.61 17.04
C SER A 186 1.02 -19.03 15.64
N ILE A 187 1.21 -19.90 14.64
CA ILE A 187 1.25 -19.50 13.23
C ILE A 187 0.41 -20.46 12.39
N SER A 188 -0.38 -19.92 11.49
CA SER A 188 -1.20 -20.68 10.55
C SER A 188 -0.42 -21.07 9.28
N LYS A 189 -1.03 -21.93 8.45
CA LYS A 189 -0.47 -22.33 7.14
C LYS A 189 -0.32 -21.17 6.14
N ASN A 190 -1.03 -20.06 6.33
CA ASN A 190 -0.91 -18.88 5.46
C ASN A 190 0.05 -17.82 6.02
N GLY A 191 0.87 -18.16 7.03
CA GLY A 191 1.84 -17.26 7.62
C GLY A 191 1.21 -16.14 8.47
N THR A 192 0.03 -16.39 9.04
CA THR A 192 -0.60 -15.48 10.00
C THR A 192 -0.20 -15.90 11.42
N ILE A 193 0.49 -15.02 12.11
CA ILE A 193 0.85 -15.12 13.52
C ILE A 193 -0.35 -14.68 14.35
N THR A 194 -0.77 -15.48 15.32
CA THR A 194 -1.85 -15.14 16.24
C THR A 194 -1.54 -15.54 17.68
N GLY A 195 -2.23 -14.93 18.64
CA GLY A 195 -2.19 -15.36 20.04
C GLY A 195 -2.65 -14.28 21.02
N THR A 196 -2.51 -14.56 22.31
CA THR A 196 -2.87 -13.63 23.40
C THR A 196 -1.73 -13.58 24.42
N PRO A 197 -0.94 -12.49 24.48
CA PRO A 197 0.17 -12.38 25.41
C PRO A 197 -0.29 -12.43 26.86
N THR A 198 0.52 -13.06 27.72
CA THR A 198 0.23 -13.21 29.17
C THR A 198 1.13 -12.35 30.06
N ALA A 199 2.19 -11.75 29.52
CA ALA A 199 3.11 -10.89 30.25
C ALA A 199 3.70 -9.78 29.36
N ARG A 200 3.98 -8.61 29.95
CA ARG A 200 4.68 -7.50 29.29
C ARG A 200 6.12 -7.89 28.94
N GLY A 201 6.71 -7.22 27.96
CA GLY A 201 8.13 -7.36 27.60
C GLY A 201 8.34 -7.61 26.12
N LEU A 202 9.46 -8.23 25.76
CA LEU A 202 9.75 -8.60 24.37
C LEU A 202 9.52 -10.10 24.18
N THR A 203 8.51 -10.44 23.38
CA THR A 203 8.35 -11.79 22.86
C THR A 203 9.23 -11.95 21.63
N LYS A 204 10.10 -12.97 21.60
CA LYS A 204 11.00 -13.24 20.47
C LYS A 204 10.85 -14.67 19.99
N PHE A 205 10.87 -14.86 18.67
CA PHE A 205 10.84 -16.18 18.06
C PHE A 205 11.39 -16.12 16.63
N THR A 206 11.50 -17.26 15.96
CA THR A 206 11.81 -17.34 14.54
C THR A 206 10.66 -18.01 13.80
N VAL A 207 10.20 -17.40 12.70
CA VAL A 207 9.32 -18.04 11.74
C VAL A 207 10.19 -18.84 10.78
N ALA A 208 9.94 -20.14 10.65
CA ALA A 208 10.48 -20.99 9.61
C ALA A 208 9.44 -21.20 8.52
N ALA A 209 9.77 -20.89 7.26
CA ALA A 209 8.94 -21.21 6.10
C ALA A 209 9.59 -22.38 5.34
N THR A 210 8.83 -23.45 5.08
CA THR A 210 9.32 -24.66 4.41
C THR A 210 8.58 -24.86 3.09
N GLY A 211 9.33 -24.83 1.99
CA GLY A 211 8.82 -25.11 0.64
C GLY A 211 8.55 -26.59 0.41
N SER A 212 7.75 -26.91 -0.62
CA SER A 212 7.43 -28.29 -0.99
C SER A 212 8.63 -29.10 -1.48
N ASP A 213 9.70 -28.42 -1.90
CA ASP A 213 11.00 -29.00 -2.25
C ASP A 213 11.92 -29.24 -1.04
N GLY A 214 11.46 -28.93 0.17
CA GLY A 214 12.23 -29.06 1.41
C GLY A 214 13.14 -27.87 1.71
N SER A 215 13.17 -26.83 0.87
CA SER A 215 13.90 -25.60 1.18
C SER A 215 13.31 -24.90 2.42
N VAL A 216 14.16 -24.25 3.21
CA VAL A 216 13.75 -23.58 4.46
C VAL A 216 14.30 -22.16 4.53
N ALA A 217 13.43 -21.20 4.84
CA ALA A 217 13.77 -19.81 5.13
C ALA A 217 13.47 -19.47 6.60
N HIS A 218 14.23 -18.56 7.19
CA HIS A 218 14.07 -18.14 8.59
C HIS A 218 13.90 -16.63 8.72
N LEU A 219 12.95 -16.19 9.54
CA LEU A 219 12.73 -14.78 9.90
C LEU A 219 12.69 -14.63 11.42
N PRO A 220 13.70 -14.01 12.05
CA PRO A 220 13.61 -13.55 13.42
C PRO A 220 12.50 -12.51 13.59
N VAL A 221 11.62 -12.70 14.57
CA VAL A 221 10.48 -11.83 14.88
C VAL A 221 10.54 -11.39 16.34
N THR A 222 10.30 -10.10 16.58
CA THR A 222 10.10 -9.51 17.91
C THR A 222 8.72 -8.87 17.99
N VAL A 223 7.95 -9.21 19.03
CA VAL A 223 6.67 -8.58 19.36
C VAL A 223 6.84 -7.83 20.68
N PRO A 224 6.82 -6.48 20.67
CA PRO A 224 6.76 -5.71 21.91
C PRO A 224 5.39 -5.86 22.57
N VAL A 225 5.36 -6.17 23.86
CA VAL A 225 4.11 -6.39 24.63
C VAL A 225 4.00 -5.39 25.77
N VAL A 226 2.93 -4.60 25.78
CA VAL A 226 2.57 -3.66 26.85
C VAL A 226 1.64 -4.32 27.89
N ASN A 227 1.47 -3.72 29.08
CA ASN A 227 0.53 -4.26 30.08
C ASN A 227 -0.93 -4.09 29.64
N ALA A 228 -1.82 -4.93 30.20
CA ALA A 228 -3.25 -4.99 29.89
C ALA A 228 -4.02 -3.65 30.02
N LYS A 229 -3.48 -2.67 30.77
CA LYS A 229 -4.11 -1.37 30.98
C LYS A 229 -3.34 -0.20 30.36
N ASP A 230 -2.15 -0.46 29.83
CA ASP A 230 -1.33 0.58 29.21
C ASP A 230 -1.85 0.92 27.81
N ALA A 231 -1.58 2.13 27.33
CA ALA A 231 -1.86 2.49 25.94
C ALA A 231 -1.06 1.59 25.00
N LEU A 232 -1.70 1.13 23.91
CA LEU A 232 -1.04 0.23 22.96
C LEU A 232 0.12 0.96 22.28
N VAL A 233 -0.09 2.23 21.96
CA VAL A 233 0.86 3.10 21.28
C VAL A 233 1.00 4.41 22.05
N GLU A 234 2.14 4.61 22.69
CA GLU A 234 2.48 5.89 23.35
C GLU A 234 3.30 6.80 22.42
N LYS A 235 4.09 6.19 21.54
CA LYS A 235 4.94 6.85 20.56
C LYS A 235 4.55 6.36 19.17
N LEU A 236 4.32 7.29 18.25
CA LEU A 236 3.98 6.99 16.86
C LEU A 236 5.09 7.48 15.95
N LYS A 237 5.64 6.59 15.13
CA LYS A 237 6.59 6.93 14.07
C LYS A 237 5.87 7.11 12.74
N VAL A 238 5.80 8.35 12.27
CA VAL A 238 5.14 8.73 11.03
C VAL A 238 6.19 9.08 9.99
N LEU A 239 6.08 8.47 8.81
CA LEU A 239 6.97 8.72 7.68
C LEU A 239 6.18 9.37 6.53
N THR A 240 6.76 10.39 5.90
CA THR A 240 6.34 10.83 4.54
C THR A 240 7.42 10.42 3.56
N PHE A 241 7.04 9.83 2.42
CA PHE A 241 7.98 9.26 1.47
C PHE A 241 7.44 9.32 0.03
N ASN A 242 7.92 10.28 -0.77
CA ASN A 242 7.76 10.19 -2.23
C ASN A 242 8.62 9.00 -2.68
N ILE A 243 7.97 7.99 -3.26
CA ILE A 243 8.64 6.74 -3.62
C ILE A 243 9.13 6.71 -5.08
N TRP A 244 9.12 7.82 -5.81
CA TRP A 244 9.64 7.96 -7.17
C TRP A 244 9.07 6.94 -8.15
N GLN A 245 7.84 7.19 -8.60
CA GLN A 245 7.09 6.29 -9.49
C GLN A 245 7.04 4.83 -9.00
N GLY A 246 6.78 4.65 -7.71
CA GLY A 246 6.75 3.33 -7.06
C GLY A 246 8.12 2.73 -6.71
N GLY A 247 9.21 3.42 -7.03
CA GLY A 247 10.60 3.02 -6.81
C GLY A 247 11.21 2.30 -8.01
N LYS A 248 10.48 2.22 -9.12
CA LYS A 248 10.78 1.35 -10.27
C LYS A 248 12.06 1.72 -11.02
N ASN A 249 12.58 2.92 -10.80
CA ASN A 249 13.83 3.40 -11.36
C ASN A 249 15.07 2.76 -10.69
N VAL A 250 14.88 2.03 -9.59
CA VAL A 250 15.95 1.31 -8.88
C VAL A 250 15.71 -0.20 -8.91
N ASN A 251 16.75 -0.97 -9.21
CA ASN A 251 16.71 -2.43 -9.21
C ASN A 251 16.40 -2.96 -7.80
N ASP A 252 15.59 -4.01 -7.71
CA ASP A 252 15.18 -4.65 -6.44
C ASP A 252 14.50 -3.68 -5.45
N TYR A 253 13.83 -2.64 -5.98
CA TYR A 253 13.18 -1.61 -5.18
C TYR A 253 12.20 -2.17 -4.15
N HIS A 254 11.47 -3.24 -4.45
CA HIS A 254 10.51 -3.83 -3.52
C HIS A 254 11.19 -4.34 -2.24
N ARG A 255 12.26 -5.12 -2.36
CA ARG A 255 13.03 -5.63 -1.22
C ARG A 255 13.66 -4.48 -0.43
N LYS A 256 14.22 -3.49 -1.13
CA LYS A 256 14.86 -2.31 -0.52
C LYS A 256 13.86 -1.46 0.26
N GLN A 257 12.68 -1.18 -0.30
CA GLN A 257 11.57 -0.50 0.37
C GLN A 257 11.13 -1.24 1.63
N LEU A 258 10.93 -2.57 1.55
CA LEU A 258 10.55 -3.37 2.72
C LEU A 258 11.63 -3.29 3.82
N ASN A 259 12.90 -3.48 3.47
CA ASN A 259 14.00 -3.38 4.43
C ASN A 259 14.07 -1.99 5.08
N PHE A 260 13.93 -0.92 4.30
CA PHE A 260 13.90 0.44 4.82
C PHE A 260 12.75 0.65 5.80
N LEU A 261 11.51 0.38 5.40
CA LEU A 261 10.32 0.60 6.23
C LEU A 261 10.35 -0.21 7.53
N THR A 262 10.79 -1.48 7.47
CA THR A 262 10.92 -2.31 8.67
C THR A 262 12.14 -1.93 9.51
N GLY A 263 13.22 -1.47 8.89
CA GLY A 263 14.48 -1.14 9.56
C GLY A 263 14.41 0.15 10.37
N ILE A 264 13.68 1.16 9.88
CA ILE A 264 13.38 2.38 10.65
C ILE A 264 12.23 2.18 11.64
N ASP A 265 11.56 1.02 11.53
CA ASP A 265 10.42 0.65 12.36
C ASP A 265 9.30 1.70 12.28
N ALA A 266 8.92 2.08 11.06
CA ALA A 266 7.83 3.03 10.83
C ALA A 266 6.49 2.43 11.30
N ASP A 267 5.57 3.26 11.81
CA ASP A 267 4.23 2.83 12.22
C ASP A 267 3.17 3.12 11.15
N VAL A 268 3.23 4.34 10.61
CA VAL A 268 2.30 4.85 9.59
C VAL A 268 3.08 5.62 8.54
N VAL A 269 2.78 5.40 7.27
CA VAL A 269 3.53 5.98 6.15
C VAL A 269 2.57 6.62 5.16
N GLY A 270 2.77 7.89 4.87
CA GLY A 270 2.19 8.59 3.72
C GLY A 270 3.15 8.51 2.54
N MET A 271 2.69 7.95 1.42
CA MET A 271 3.52 7.77 0.22
C MET A 271 2.98 8.60 -0.94
N GLN A 272 3.88 9.22 -1.70
CA GLN A 272 3.60 9.97 -2.92
C GLN A 272 4.24 9.27 -4.13
N GLU A 273 3.79 9.59 -5.34
CA GLU A 273 4.14 8.86 -6.57
C GLU A 273 3.92 7.33 -6.52
N SER A 274 2.93 6.91 -5.75
CA SER A 274 2.46 5.53 -5.65
C SER A 274 1.50 5.13 -6.79
N PHE A 275 1.84 5.54 -8.01
CA PHE A 275 0.95 5.50 -9.18
C PHE A 275 0.45 4.11 -9.56
N PHE A 276 1.20 3.07 -9.19
CA PHE A 276 0.99 1.72 -9.69
C PHE A 276 0.41 0.80 -8.63
N ARG A 277 -0.40 1.36 -7.72
CA ARG A 277 -0.95 0.66 -6.54
C ARG A 277 0.16 0.20 -5.59
N ASP A 278 1.21 1.00 -5.47
CA ASP A 278 2.41 0.66 -4.70
C ASP A 278 2.15 0.56 -3.20
N GLY A 279 1.22 1.36 -2.67
CA GLY A 279 0.78 1.24 -1.28
C GLY A 279 0.12 -0.11 -1.01
N LEU A 280 -0.72 -0.59 -1.93
CA LEU A 280 -1.35 -1.92 -1.83
C LEU A 280 -0.30 -3.04 -1.89
N ARG A 281 0.70 -2.93 -2.78
CA ARG A 281 1.82 -3.87 -2.89
C ARG A 281 2.62 -3.95 -1.58
N LEU A 282 3.02 -2.81 -1.03
CA LEU A 282 3.80 -2.77 0.21
C LEU A 282 2.98 -3.21 1.43
N ALA A 283 1.72 -2.80 1.53
CA ALA A 283 0.84 -3.22 2.62
C ALA A 283 0.57 -4.73 2.60
N LYS A 284 0.34 -5.33 1.42
CA LYS A 284 0.21 -6.78 1.27
C LYS A 284 1.45 -7.52 1.76
N ALA A 285 2.64 -7.03 1.41
CA ALA A 285 3.89 -7.62 1.84
C ALA A 285 4.08 -7.55 3.36
N LEU A 286 3.80 -6.38 3.94
CA LEU A 286 3.97 -6.11 5.38
C LEU A 286 2.83 -6.64 6.26
N GLY A 287 1.69 -7.02 5.68
CA GLY A 287 0.47 -7.35 6.42
C GLY A 287 -0.19 -6.12 7.06
N TRP A 288 -0.07 -4.95 6.44
CA TRP A 288 -0.54 -3.66 6.97
C TRP A 288 -1.88 -3.25 6.33
N TYR A 289 -2.54 -2.30 6.97
CA TYR A 289 -3.73 -1.62 6.43
C TYR A 289 -3.32 -0.58 5.39
N VAL A 290 -4.19 -0.32 4.41
CA VAL A 290 -3.88 0.59 3.31
C VAL A 290 -5.09 1.37 2.82
N TRP A 291 -4.84 2.63 2.50
CA TRP A 291 -5.64 3.44 1.59
C TRP A 291 -4.78 3.84 0.39
N GLN A 292 -5.38 3.85 -0.81
CA GLN A 292 -4.67 4.09 -2.06
C GLN A 292 -5.53 4.92 -3.01
N SER A 293 -5.02 6.08 -3.45
CA SER A 293 -5.55 6.85 -4.58
C SER A 293 -4.84 6.44 -5.89
N ASN A 294 -4.89 7.31 -6.90
CA ASN A 294 -4.16 7.09 -8.16
C ASN A 294 -2.67 7.43 -8.05
N ASP A 295 -2.23 8.19 -7.07
CA ASP A 295 -0.87 8.75 -6.96
C ASP A 295 -0.33 8.78 -5.53
N ALA A 296 -1.22 8.82 -4.52
CA ALA A 296 -0.87 8.84 -3.11
C ALA A 296 -1.44 7.60 -2.39
N SER A 297 -0.80 7.21 -1.30
CA SER A 297 -1.29 6.14 -0.45
C SER A 297 -0.90 6.35 1.00
N ILE A 298 -1.63 5.69 1.90
CA ILE A 298 -1.35 5.64 3.33
C ILE A 298 -1.31 4.17 3.72
N ILE A 299 -0.22 3.72 4.33
CA ILE A 299 -0.14 2.39 4.94
C ILE A 299 0.06 2.51 6.45
N SER A 300 -0.52 1.58 7.21
CA SER A 300 -0.55 1.64 8.66
C SER A 300 -0.48 0.24 9.27
N ARG A 301 0.36 0.08 10.30
CA ARG A 301 0.32 -1.10 11.18
C ARG A 301 -1.02 -1.29 11.88
N TYR A 302 -1.73 -0.19 12.10
CA TYR A 302 -2.97 -0.13 12.87
C TYR A 302 -4.20 0.01 11.96
N PRO A 303 -5.39 -0.47 12.37
CA PRO A 303 -6.58 -0.46 11.53
C PRO A 303 -6.95 0.93 11.02
N ILE A 304 -7.23 1.01 9.71
CA ILE A 304 -7.96 2.14 9.12
C ILE A 304 -9.44 1.92 9.37
N VAL A 305 -10.05 2.78 10.19
CA VAL A 305 -11.45 2.66 10.63
C VAL A 305 -12.40 3.59 9.89
N GLU A 306 -11.87 4.58 9.17
CA GLU A 306 -12.65 5.48 8.33
C GLU A 306 -11.81 5.98 7.15
N VAL A 307 -12.41 6.06 5.97
CA VAL A 307 -11.81 6.70 4.79
C VAL A 307 -12.64 7.94 4.48
N TYR A 308 -12.00 9.10 4.44
CA TYR A 308 -12.67 10.36 4.13
C TYR A 308 -12.80 10.56 2.62
N PRO A 309 -13.72 11.44 2.17
CA PRO A 309 -13.77 11.85 0.76
C PRO A 309 -12.40 12.34 0.29
N GLN A 310 -11.99 11.85 -0.89
CA GLN A 310 -10.72 12.20 -1.50
C GLN A 310 -10.66 13.71 -1.80
N VAL A 311 -9.46 14.29 -1.69
CA VAL A 311 -9.18 15.70 -2.06
C VAL A 311 -8.52 15.74 -3.44
N ALA A 312 -8.40 16.92 -4.04
CA ALA A 312 -7.82 17.06 -5.38
C ALA A 312 -6.40 16.48 -5.51
N ALA A 313 -5.60 16.53 -4.45
CA ALA A 313 -4.19 16.16 -4.45
C ALA A 313 -3.82 15.26 -3.25
N GLY A 314 -4.55 14.15 -3.08
CA GLY A 314 -4.31 13.19 -2.00
C GLY A 314 -5.58 12.71 -1.32
N GLY A 315 -5.51 12.37 -0.03
CA GLY A 315 -6.67 11.91 0.74
C GLY A 315 -6.38 11.73 2.21
N ALA A 316 -7.39 11.23 2.94
CA ALA A 316 -7.30 11.10 4.40
C ALA A 316 -8.00 9.86 4.95
N VAL A 317 -7.47 9.37 6.06
CA VAL A 317 -8.00 8.22 6.80
C VAL A 317 -7.98 8.48 8.30
N ARG A 318 -8.89 7.80 9.01
CA ARG A 318 -8.83 7.67 10.48
C ARG A 318 -8.21 6.33 10.84
N ILE A 319 -7.21 6.35 11.73
CA ILE A 319 -6.43 5.18 12.13
C ILE A 319 -6.62 4.95 13.63
N ALA A 320 -6.96 3.72 14.01
CA ALA A 320 -7.17 3.32 15.40
C ALA A 320 -5.90 2.72 16.01
N VAL A 321 -5.06 3.57 16.60
CA VAL A 321 -3.80 3.17 17.24
C VAL A 321 -4.01 2.46 18.59
N ASP A 322 -5.19 2.59 19.20
CA ASP A 322 -5.64 1.79 20.36
C ASP A 322 -7.17 1.63 20.38
N GLY A 323 -7.74 1.16 19.26
CA GLY A 323 -9.19 1.03 19.08
C GLY A 323 -9.92 2.37 19.20
N GLU A 324 -11.10 2.38 19.82
CA GLU A 324 -11.86 3.62 20.08
C GLU A 324 -11.21 4.54 21.12
N ASN A 325 -10.27 4.02 21.93
CA ASN A 325 -9.64 4.82 22.98
C ASN A 325 -8.60 5.79 22.42
N SER A 326 -7.94 5.47 21.30
CA SER A 326 -6.96 6.37 20.69
C SER A 326 -6.97 6.22 19.19
N GLN A 327 -7.26 7.32 18.52
CA GLN A 327 -7.34 7.42 17.07
C GLN A 327 -6.62 8.68 16.61
N ILE A 328 -6.11 8.66 15.38
CA ILE A 328 -5.58 9.82 14.68
C ILE A 328 -6.26 9.96 13.33
N ILE A 329 -6.25 11.16 12.76
CA ILE A 329 -6.61 11.39 11.36
C ILE A 329 -5.34 11.80 10.62
N MET A 330 -5.06 11.09 9.53
CA MET A 330 -3.90 11.36 8.69
C MET A 330 -4.36 11.75 7.29
N TYR A 331 -3.95 12.94 6.86
CA TYR A 331 -3.95 13.38 5.48
C TYR A 331 -2.60 13.06 4.85
N ASN A 332 -2.62 12.67 3.59
CA ASN A 332 -1.43 12.56 2.77
C ASN A 332 -1.64 13.29 1.44
N ALA A 333 -0.71 14.17 1.08
CA ALA A 333 -0.79 15.05 -0.08
C ALA A 333 0.36 14.82 -1.06
N HIS A 334 0.06 15.00 -2.35
CA HIS A 334 1.06 15.13 -3.41
C HIS A 334 0.62 16.29 -4.31
N LEU A 335 1.13 17.49 -4.01
CA LEU A 335 0.67 18.71 -4.68
C LEU A 335 1.27 18.83 -6.08
N GLY A 336 0.70 19.70 -6.92
CA GLY A 336 1.16 19.91 -8.30
C GLY A 336 2.66 20.25 -8.38
N TYR A 337 3.37 19.67 -9.34
CA TYR A 337 4.83 19.77 -9.42
C TYR A 337 5.33 20.87 -10.36
N ASP A 338 4.61 21.16 -11.45
CA ASP A 338 5.01 22.12 -12.49
C ASP A 338 3.99 23.26 -12.62
N PRO A 339 4.45 24.52 -12.80
CA PRO A 339 5.84 24.99 -12.73
C PRO A 339 6.45 24.89 -11.33
N TYR A 340 7.79 24.89 -11.21
CA TYR A 340 8.49 24.84 -9.91
C TYR A 340 9.06 26.21 -9.54
N GLY A 341 8.60 26.78 -8.41
CA GLY A 341 8.93 28.16 -8.03
C GLY A 341 10.42 28.46 -7.85
N PRO A 342 11.24 27.57 -7.25
CA PRO A 342 12.69 27.78 -7.18
C PRO A 342 13.36 27.90 -8.55
N TYR A 343 12.88 27.20 -9.58
CA TYR A 343 13.36 27.44 -10.96
C TYR A 343 12.96 28.83 -11.45
N ASP A 344 11.73 29.27 -11.17
CA ASP A 344 11.28 30.60 -11.60
C ASP A 344 12.14 31.72 -10.99
N PHE A 345 12.61 31.57 -9.74
CA PHE A 345 13.55 32.51 -9.13
C PHE A 345 15.00 32.34 -9.62
N CYS A 346 15.54 31.13 -9.55
CA CYS A 346 16.96 30.87 -9.76
C CYS A 346 17.37 30.91 -11.22
N PHE A 347 16.45 30.57 -12.12
CA PHE A 347 16.75 30.38 -13.54
C PHE A 347 16.05 31.41 -14.42
N SER A 348 14.78 31.68 -14.18
CA SER A 348 13.99 32.64 -14.97
C SER A 348 14.08 34.07 -14.42
N HIS A 349 14.56 34.23 -13.18
CA HIS A 349 14.67 35.50 -12.48
C HIS A 349 13.36 36.30 -12.41
N TYR A 350 12.24 35.58 -12.26
CA TYR A 350 10.94 36.20 -12.05
C TYR A 350 10.85 36.89 -10.69
N ASP A 351 10.02 37.93 -10.63
CA ASP A 351 9.72 38.60 -9.37
C ASP A 351 8.76 37.77 -8.50
N LYS A 352 8.65 38.15 -7.23
CA LYS A 352 7.80 37.47 -6.24
C LYS A 352 6.33 37.41 -6.66
N ALA A 353 5.82 38.42 -7.37
CA ALA A 353 4.41 38.46 -7.78
C ALA A 353 4.15 37.42 -8.88
N LYS A 354 5.05 37.31 -9.87
CA LYS A 354 4.93 36.30 -10.92
C LYS A 354 5.12 34.89 -10.38
N VAL A 355 6.02 34.66 -9.42
CA VAL A 355 6.15 33.34 -8.79
C VAL A 355 4.88 32.95 -8.04
N LEU A 356 4.23 33.86 -7.32
CA LEU A 356 2.94 33.57 -6.67
C LEU A 356 1.82 33.24 -7.65
N GLU A 357 1.76 33.89 -8.81
CA GLU A 357 0.84 33.52 -9.90
C GLU A 357 1.10 32.08 -10.35
N ARG A 358 2.37 31.71 -10.52
CA ARG A 358 2.80 30.38 -10.98
C ARG A 358 2.60 29.28 -9.93
N GLU A 359 2.72 29.61 -8.64
CA GLU A 359 2.29 28.73 -7.53
C GLU A 359 0.78 28.42 -7.55
N ALA A 360 -0.03 29.31 -8.13
CA ALA A 360 -1.44 29.05 -8.36
C ALA A 360 -1.68 28.26 -9.66
N GLU A 361 -0.97 28.60 -10.75
CA GLU A 361 -1.00 27.88 -12.04
C GLU A 361 -0.61 26.40 -11.88
N SER A 362 0.35 26.09 -11.01
CA SER A 362 0.78 24.72 -10.73
C SER A 362 -0.27 23.86 -10.03
N GLY A 363 -1.33 24.49 -9.52
CA GLY A 363 -2.37 23.85 -8.72
C GLY A 363 -2.04 23.73 -7.23
N ARG A 364 -0.79 23.94 -6.80
CA ARG A 364 -0.40 23.78 -5.38
C ARG A 364 -1.22 24.65 -4.44
N THR A 365 -1.38 25.94 -4.78
CA THR A 365 -2.12 26.90 -3.95
C THR A 365 -3.60 26.52 -3.76
N PRO A 366 -4.41 26.32 -4.82
CA PRO A 366 -5.79 25.89 -4.64
C PRO A 366 -5.92 24.52 -3.96
N GLN A 367 -5.00 23.58 -4.22
CA GLN A 367 -5.01 22.26 -3.58
C GLN A 367 -4.77 22.33 -2.06
N ILE A 368 -3.78 23.10 -1.60
CA ILE A 368 -3.53 23.23 -0.16
C ILE A 368 -4.68 23.95 0.55
N ILE A 369 -5.29 24.95 -0.10
CA ILE A 369 -6.47 25.65 0.43
C ILE A 369 -7.63 24.67 0.59
N GLU A 370 -7.87 23.79 -0.40
CA GLU A 370 -8.89 22.75 -0.28
C GLU A 370 -8.60 21.84 0.92
N ILE A 371 -7.38 21.30 1.01
CA ILE A 371 -6.97 20.39 2.10
C ILE A 371 -7.20 21.05 3.45
N MET A 372 -6.74 22.28 3.65
CA MET A 372 -6.92 23.01 4.91
C MET A 372 -8.40 23.29 5.20
N GLY A 373 -9.21 23.55 4.17
CA GLY A 373 -10.66 23.66 4.29
C GLY A 373 -11.32 22.37 4.78
N ARG A 374 -10.90 21.21 4.26
CA ARG A 374 -11.38 19.88 4.70
C ARG A 374 -10.90 19.53 6.11
N MET A 375 -9.68 19.93 6.46
CA MET A 375 -9.08 19.67 7.77
C MET A 375 -9.68 20.53 8.89
N LYS A 376 -10.23 21.71 8.58
CA LYS A 376 -10.76 22.67 9.57
C LYS A 376 -11.61 22.04 10.69
N PRO A 377 -12.66 21.21 10.43
CA PRO A 377 -13.43 20.58 11.52
C PRO A 377 -12.60 19.59 12.36
N GLN A 378 -11.64 18.88 11.76
CA GLN A 378 -10.82 17.89 12.47
C GLN A 378 -9.73 18.59 13.30
N ILE A 379 -9.15 19.67 12.77
CA ILE A 379 -8.26 20.56 13.51
C ILE A 379 -9.02 21.14 14.70
N ALA A 380 -10.26 21.60 14.56
CA ALA A 380 -11.04 22.08 15.71
C ALA A 380 -11.23 21.02 16.82
N ASN A 381 -11.21 19.74 16.43
CA ASN A 381 -11.35 18.57 17.32
C ASN A 381 -10.02 17.90 17.71
N TYR A 382 -8.87 18.55 17.49
CA TYR A 382 -7.54 17.93 17.63
C TYR A 382 -7.25 17.32 19.02
N LYS A 383 -7.90 17.85 20.07
CA LYS A 383 -7.72 17.37 21.45
C LYS A 383 -8.30 15.97 21.63
N ASP A 384 -9.32 15.65 20.84
CA ASP A 384 -9.96 14.35 20.86
C ASP A 384 -9.36 13.39 19.85
N VAL A 385 -9.12 13.86 18.63
CA VAL A 385 -8.51 13.07 17.57
C VAL A 385 -7.42 13.91 16.94
N PRO A 386 -6.14 13.69 17.30
CA PRO A 386 -5.03 14.42 16.71
C PRO A 386 -5.00 14.26 15.18
N VAL A 387 -4.48 15.29 14.51
CA VAL A 387 -4.41 15.33 13.05
C VAL A 387 -2.96 15.41 12.58
N ILE A 388 -2.70 14.77 11.44
CA ILE A 388 -1.42 14.78 10.75
C ILE A 388 -1.68 15.10 9.27
N LEU A 389 -0.80 15.89 8.67
CA LEU A 389 -0.72 16.09 7.22
C LEU A 389 0.70 15.79 6.78
N THR A 390 0.86 14.70 6.03
CA THR A 390 2.11 14.34 5.34
C THR A 390 2.03 14.72 3.88
N GLY A 391 3.16 14.85 3.21
CA GLY A 391 3.14 14.96 1.76
C GLY A 391 4.45 15.41 1.15
N ASP A 392 4.51 15.26 -0.16
CA ASP A 392 5.36 16.03 -1.06
C ASP A 392 4.54 17.22 -1.55
N PHE A 393 4.98 18.42 -1.19
CA PHE A 393 4.25 19.65 -1.48
C PHE A 393 4.77 20.33 -2.75
N ASN A 394 5.82 19.79 -3.38
CA ASN A 394 6.44 20.35 -4.58
C ASN A 394 6.76 21.86 -4.49
N ALA A 395 6.96 22.35 -3.28
CA ALA A 395 7.26 23.74 -2.99
C ALA A 395 8.00 23.84 -1.65
N PRO A 396 8.98 24.74 -1.51
CA PRO A 396 9.72 24.91 -0.27
C PRO A 396 8.87 25.44 0.89
N SER A 397 9.44 25.41 2.10
CA SER A 397 8.82 26.06 3.25
C SER A 397 9.14 27.56 3.30
N HIS A 398 8.14 28.37 3.65
CA HIS A 398 8.35 29.78 4.03
C HIS A 398 9.23 29.93 5.29
N LEU A 399 9.37 28.87 6.10
CA LEU A 399 10.29 28.83 7.24
C LEU A 399 11.74 28.53 6.83
N ASP A 400 11.95 28.06 5.59
CA ASP A 400 13.28 27.72 5.07
C ASP A 400 13.81 28.84 4.19
N TRP A 401 12.93 29.48 3.42
CA TRP A 401 13.24 30.65 2.60
C TRP A 401 13.17 31.91 3.44
N THR A 402 14.32 32.27 4.02
CA THR A 402 14.50 33.44 4.87
C THR A 402 15.65 34.32 4.38
N ASN A 403 15.78 35.53 4.91
CA ASN A 403 16.94 36.39 4.63
C ASN A 403 18.27 35.72 5.05
N GLY A 404 18.25 34.86 6.07
CA GLY A 404 19.44 34.11 6.52
C GLY A 404 19.90 33.04 5.52
N THR A 405 18.97 32.47 4.75
CA THR A 405 19.23 31.44 3.72
C THR A 405 19.23 32.01 2.30
N ALA A 406 19.10 33.34 2.13
CA ALA A 406 18.98 33.99 0.82
C ALA A 406 20.06 33.56 -0.18
N LYS A 407 21.31 33.37 0.27
CA LYS A 407 22.42 32.93 -0.61
C LYS A 407 22.21 31.54 -1.20
N GLN A 408 21.55 30.64 -0.47
CA GLN A 408 21.19 29.30 -0.93
C GLN A 408 20.00 29.34 -1.89
N HIS A 409 19.14 30.36 -1.76
CA HIS A 409 17.94 30.55 -2.57
C HIS A 409 18.08 31.73 -3.54
N CYS A 410 19.21 31.78 -4.25
CA CYS A 410 19.43 32.68 -5.39
C CYS A 410 19.27 34.19 -5.09
N GLY A 411 19.49 34.58 -3.82
CA GLY A 411 19.42 35.95 -3.35
C GLY A 411 18.02 36.46 -2.98
N VAL A 412 16.98 35.62 -3.01
CA VAL A 412 15.58 36.04 -2.87
C VAL A 412 15.20 36.50 -1.44
N GLY A 413 15.75 35.83 -0.43
CA GLY A 413 15.40 36.06 0.98
C GLY A 413 14.02 35.53 1.34
N ASP A 414 13.32 36.22 2.25
CA ASP A 414 12.02 35.79 2.76
C ASP A 414 10.98 35.62 1.63
N PHE A 415 10.33 34.45 1.55
CA PHE A 415 9.23 34.22 0.61
C PHE A 415 8.12 33.35 1.22
N GLY A 416 6.88 33.83 1.15
CA GLY A 416 5.71 33.16 1.73
C GLY A 416 5.10 32.11 0.80
N TRP A 417 5.76 30.95 0.66
CA TRP A 417 5.23 29.82 -0.12
C TRP A 417 3.83 29.40 0.35
N PRO A 418 2.76 29.54 -0.46
CA PRO A 418 1.38 29.30 -0.01
C PRO A 418 1.14 27.89 0.54
N SER A 419 1.79 26.90 -0.07
CA SER A 419 1.75 25.48 0.31
C SER A 419 2.20 25.20 1.75
N SER A 420 3.08 26.03 2.32
CA SER A 420 3.55 25.90 3.69
C SER A 420 2.97 26.96 4.64
N VAL A 421 2.58 28.13 4.13
CA VAL A 421 1.92 29.19 4.93
C VAL A 421 0.55 28.72 5.42
N HIS A 422 -0.29 28.18 4.53
CA HIS A 422 -1.66 27.79 4.88
C HIS A 422 -1.76 26.72 6.00
N PRO A 423 -0.92 25.67 6.03
CA PRO A 423 -0.85 24.75 7.18
C PRO A 423 -0.60 25.46 8.52
N ILE A 424 0.36 26.38 8.58
CA ILE A 424 0.71 27.11 9.81
C ILE A 424 -0.39 28.07 10.23
N GLU A 425 -0.97 28.83 9.30
CA GLU A 425 -2.12 29.71 9.56
C GLU A 425 -3.36 28.92 10.01
N GLY A 426 -3.56 27.71 9.47
CA GLY A 426 -4.58 26.77 9.90
C GLY A 426 -4.32 26.17 11.28
N GLY A 427 -3.19 26.49 11.90
CA GLY A 427 -2.82 26.11 13.26
C GLY A 427 -2.10 24.77 13.37
N LEU A 428 -1.67 24.18 12.27
CA LEU A 428 -0.78 23.01 12.29
C LEU A 428 0.66 23.43 12.66
N ILE A 429 1.46 22.44 13.05
CA ILE A 429 2.85 22.59 13.49
C ILE A 429 3.73 21.79 12.53
N ASP A 430 4.75 22.41 11.94
CA ASP A 430 5.81 21.73 11.18
C ASP A 430 6.71 20.96 12.16
N SER A 431 6.61 19.63 12.17
CA SER A 431 7.40 18.78 13.08
C SER A 431 8.91 18.92 12.91
N PHE A 432 9.39 19.17 11.69
CA PHE A 432 10.82 19.31 11.41
C PHE A 432 11.34 20.63 11.99
N ARG A 433 10.64 21.74 11.74
CA ARG A 433 11.02 23.05 12.27
C ARG A 433 10.76 23.20 13.77
N GLU A 434 9.86 22.42 14.35
CA GLU A 434 9.71 22.31 15.80
C GLU A 434 10.98 21.75 16.46
N MET A 435 11.63 20.77 15.83
CA MET A 435 12.87 20.15 16.35
C MET A 435 14.14 20.86 15.88
N HIS A 436 14.12 21.47 14.69
CA HIS A 436 15.25 22.11 14.02
C HIS A 436 14.89 23.54 13.60
N PRO A 437 14.76 24.48 14.55
CA PRO A 437 14.20 25.81 14.27
C PRO A 437 15.08 26.72 13.40
N ASP A 438 16.38 26.43 13.28
CA ASP A 438 17.32 27.22 12.47
C ASP A 438 17.51 26.58 11.08
N PRO A 439 16.98 27.20 10.00
CA PRO A 439 17.09 26.67 8.64
C PRO A 439 18.50 26.79 8.05
N VAL A 440 19.36 27.67 8.56
CA VAL A 440 20.75 27.79 8.12
C VAL A 440 21.57 26.62 8.66
N LYS A 441 21.39 26.30 9.96
CA LYS A 441 22.12 25.20 10.60
C LYS A 441 21.65 23.83 10.13
N THR A 442 20.34 23.67 9.95
CA THR A 442 19.74 22.40 9.58
C THR A 442 18.71 22.64 8.46
N PRO A 443 19.16 22.65 7.19
CA PRO A 443 18.27 22.94 6.06
C PRO A 443 17.16 21.91 5.90
N GLY A 444 17.48 20.62 6.11
CA GLY A 444 16.51 19.53 5.98
C GLY A 444 16.13 19.24 4.53
N ILE A 445 17.05 19.42 3.59
CA ILE A 445 16.82 19.20 2.15
C ILE A 445 16.26 17.80 1.91
N THR A 446 15.15 17.72 1.18
CA THR A 446 14.52 16.47 0.74
C THR A 446 14.56 16.29 -0.77
N TRP A 447 14.60 17.38 -1.53
CA TRP A 447 14.82 17.41 -2.98
C TRP A 447 16.20 18.00 -3.29
N SER A 448 17.14 17.26 -3.89
CA SER A 448 17.12 15.83 -4.23
C SER A 448 18.44 15.14 -3.87
N PRO A 449 18.41 13.92 -3.31
CA PRO A 449 19.60 13.09 -3.13
C PRO A 449 20.29 12.64 -4.44
N ILE A 450 19.62 12.68 -5.60
CA ILE A 450 20.18 12.15 -6.86
C ILE A 450 20.17 13.14 -8.02
N TYR A 451 19.30 14.14 -8.02
CA TYR A 451 19.29 15.23 -9.01
C TYR A 451 20.14 16.38 -8.49
N LEU A 452 21.41 16.44 -8.90
CA LEU A 452 22.34 17.50 -8.49
C LEU A 452 22.44 18.65 -9.50
N LYS A 453 21.92 18.44 -10.71
CA LYS A 453 22.00 19.36 -11.84
C LYS A 453 20.69 19.41 -12.60
N ASN A 454 20.32 20.59 -13.07
CA ASN A 454 19.25 20.83 -14.03
C ASN A 454 19.87 21.30 -15.36
N ASN A 455 20.08 20.38 -16.29
CA ASN A 455 20.96 20.60 -17.44
C ASN A 455 22.35 21.04 -16.96
N ASP A 456 22.83 22.21 -17.37
CA ASP A 456 24.15 22.74 -16.99
C ASP A 456 24.14 23.57 -15.69
N ARG A 457 22.99 23.70 -15.02
CA ARG A 457 22.81 24.51 -13.81
C ARG A 457 22.79 23.64 -12.56
N ASP A 458 23.22 24.19 -11.43
CA ASP A 458 23.02 23.55 -10.13
C ASP A 458 21.52 23.43 -9.83
N GLU A 459 21.12 22.26 -9.32
CA GLU A 459 19.74 22.04 -8.89
C GLU A 459 19.46 22.86 -7.60
N PRO A 460 18.38 23.66 -7.53
CA PRO A 460 17.90 24.25 -6.30
C PRO A 460 17.48 23.15 -5.33
N MET A 461 18.25 23.02 -4.25
CA MET A 461 18.06 22.01 -3.22
C MET A 461 17.14 22.55 -2.13
N ASP A 462 15.99 21.92 -1.94
CA ASP A 462 14.94 22.41 -1.04
C ASP A 462 14.36 21.28 -0.17
N ARG A 463 13.79 21.67 0.96
CA ARG A 463 12.89 20.80 1.73
C ARG A 463 11.48 21.01 1.21
N ILE A 464 10.93 19.99 0.57
CA ILE A 464 9.58 20.02 -0.04
C ILE A 464 8.66 18.92 0.49
N ASP A 465 9.20 18.00 1.29
CA ASP A 465 8.45 16.94 1.96
C ASP A 465 8.22 17.30 3.43
N PHE A 466 6.97 17.24 3.88
CA PHE A 466 6.59 17.75 5.20
C PHE A 466 5.76 16.77 6.01
N ILE A 467 5.90 16.88 7.34
CA ILE A 467 4.95 16.30 8.31
C ILE A 467 4.47 17.44 9.21
N TYR A 468 3.24 17.88 8.99
CA TYR A 468 2.53 18.81 9.85
C TYR A 468 1.62 18.05 10.83
N HIS A 469 1.44 18.57 12.04
CA HIS A 469 0.58 17.94 13.03
C HIS A 469 -0.17 18.94 13.91
N LYS A 470 -1.22 18.45 14.60
CA LYS A 470 -1.83 19.14 15.72
C LYS A 470 -2.37 18.13 16.73
N GLY A 471 -2.16 18.42 18.02
CA GLY A 471 -2.64 17.57 19.11
C GLY A 471 -1.66 16.48 19.55
N MET A 472 -0.43 16.49 19.05
CA MET A 472 0.66 15.63 19.53
C MET A 472 1.86 16.47 19.95
N LYS A 473 2.84 15.81 20.58
CA LYS A 473 4.15 16.41 20.87
C LYS A 473 5.21 15.74 20.00
N THR A 474 5.96 16.51 19.21
CA THR A 474 7.12 15.99 18.48
C THR A 474 8.23 15.61 19.47
N LEU A 475 8.76 14.41 19.33
CA LEU A 475 9.91 13.91 20.09
C LEU A 475 11.19 13.95 19.26
N SER A 476 11.07 13.70 17.95
CA SER A 476 12.14 13.83 16.96
C SER A 476 11.53 14.00 15.58
N SER A 477 12.25 14.65 14.67
CA SER A 477 11.89 14.76 13.25
C SER A 477 13.18 14.86 12.46
N GLU A 478 13.42 13.90 11.57
CA GLU A 478 14.69 13.77 10.85
C GLU A 478 14.44 13.53 9.37
N VAL A 479 15.30 14.12 8.53
CA VAL A 479 15.43 13.68 7.13
C VAL A 479 16.18 12.36 7.13
N VAL A 480 15.60 11.35 6.51
CA VAL A 480 16.15 9.99 6.47
C VAL A 480 16.45 9.57 5.05
N LEU A 481 17.64 9.00 4.89
CA LEU A 481 18.22 8.50 3.65
C LEU A 481 19.06 7.28 4.02
N VAL A 482 18.99 6.20 3.23
CA VAL A 482 19.87 5.03 3.45
C VAL A 482 20.93 4.91 2.37
N GLY A 483 22.11 4.44 2.78
CA GLY A 483 23.28 4.34 1.92
C GLY A 483 23.84 5.70 1.48
N ASN A 484 24.61 5.68 0.40
CA ASN A 484 25.14 6.88 -0.27
C ASN A 484 24.66 6.85 -1.72
N PRO A 485 23.50 7.44 -2.03
CA PRO A 485 22.92 7.38 -3.37
C PRO A 485 23.87 7.98 -4.41
N THR A 486 24.10 7.24 -5.50
CA THR A 486 24.77 7.78 -6.67
C THR A 486 23.78 8.63 -7.47
N PRO A 487 24.19 9.81 -7.98
CA PRO A 487 23.34 10.67 -8.81
C PRO A 487 22.88 10.01 -10.12
N GLU A 488 21.85 10.57 -10.74
CA GLU A 488 21.48 10.23 -12.12
C GLU A 488 22.67 10.46 -13.09
N PRO A 489 22.93 9.58 -14.08
CA PRO A 489 22.15 8.39 -14.50
C PRO A 489 22.56 7.06 -13.86
N ASN A 490 23.43 7.07 -12.84
CA ASN A 490 24.02 5.84 -12.28
C ASN A 490 23.21 5.24 -11.11
N HIS A 491 22.06 5.82 -10.78
CA HIS A 491 21.24 5.50 -9.61
C HIS A 491 20.66 4.07 -9.57
N LYS A 492 20.65 3.33 -10.69
CA LYS A 492 19.90 2.06 -10.82
C LYS A 492 20.18 1.01 -9.75
N ASN A 493 21.37 1.04 -9.15
CA ASN A 493 21.78 0.09 -8.12
C ASN A 493 21.87 0.69 -6.70
N ASN A 494 21.42 1.93 -6.51
CA ASN A 494 21.38 2.57 -5.18
C ASN A 494 20.59 1.72 -4.18
N GLU A 495 21.00 1.76 -2.91
CA GLU A 495 20.19 1.22 -1.81
C GLU A 495 18.91 2.04 -1.63
N TRP A 496 19.02 3.36 -1.71
CA TRP A 496 17.90 4.28 -1.73
C TRP A 496 17.11 4.17 -3.04
N THR A 497 15.78 4.08 -2.92
CA THR A 497 14.88 3.79 -4.06
C THR A 497 14.14 5.02 -4.59
N SER A 498 14.49 6.21 -4.15
CA SER A 498 13.78 7.45 -4.48
C SER A 498 14.74 8.56 -4.86
N ASP A 499 14.23 9.55 -5.56
CA ASP A 499 14.86 10.85 -5.81
C ASP A 499 14.53 11.90 -4.75
N HIS A 500 13.71 11.56 -3.75
CA HIS A 500 13.49 12.34 -2.53
C HIS A 500 14.15 11.67 -1.33
N ALA A 501 14.66 12.45 -0.37
CA ALA A 501 14.86 11.95 0.98
C ALA A 501 13.50 11.93 1.71
N ALA A 502 13.30 10.96 2.61
CA ALA A 502 12.06 10.88 3.38
C ALA A 502 12.16 11.70 4.68
N VAL A 503 11.03 12.01 5.32
CA VAL A 503 11.03 12.64 6.65
C VAL A 503 10.35 11.70 7.63
N LEU A 504 11.03 11.39 8.74
CA LEU A 504 10.54 10.54 9.81
C LEU A 504 10.35 11.36 11.09
N SER A 505 9.12 11.44 11.57
CA SER A 505 8.80 12.06 12.86
C SER A 505 8.33 11.04 13.88
N THR A 506 8.82 11.17 15.11
CA THR A 506 8.28 10.42 16.26
C THR A 506 7.45 11.36 17.13
N PHE A 507 6.19 11.02 17.34
CA PHE A 507 5.27 11.79 18.16
C PHE A 507 4.95 11.07 19.46
N LYS A 508 4.77 11.80 20.56
CA LYS A 508 4.02 11.34 21.72
C LYS A 508 2.54 11.62 21.47
N ILE A 509 1.70 10.58 21.53
CA ILE A 509 0.26 10.69 21.33
C ILE A 509 -0.44 10.95 22.67
N PRO A 510 -1.52 11.76 22.74
CA PRO A 510 -2.34 11.88 23.93
C PRO A 510 -2.91 10.52 24.37
N ASN A 511 -2.74 10.17 25.65
CA ASN A 511 -3.27 8.93 26.20
C ASN A 511 -4.66 9.19 26.81
N LYS A 512 -5.71 8.65 26.19
CA LYS A 512 -7.08 8.75 26.72
C LYS A 512 -7.47 7.62 27.67
N ARG A 513 -6.79 6.46 27.67
CA ARG A 513 -7.06 5.37 28.63
C ARG A 513 -6.75 5.75 30.08
N GLN A 514 -5.82 6.66 30.31
CA GLN A 514 -5.52 7.15 31.67
C GLN A 514 -6.57 8.15 32.20
N GLN A 515 -7.31 8.82 31.31
CA GLN A 515 -8.32 9.81 31.71
C GLN A 515 -9.63 9.16 32.18
N SER A 516 -9.97 7.97 31.69
CA SER A 516 -11.16 7.21 32.08
C SER A 516 -11.01 6.37 33.36
N ILE A 517 -9.81 6.31 33.94
CA ILE A 517 -9.55 5.62 35.23
C ILE A 517 -9.54 6.64 36.40
N GLN A 518 -9.43 7.93 36.10
CA GLN A 518 -9.43 9.02 37.09
C GLN A 518 -10.74 9.81 37.17
N ALA A 519 -11.69 9.51 36.28
CA ALA A 519 -13.08 9.97 36.33
C ALA A 519 -13.97 8.79 36.77
#